data_AF-A0A7G5GN58-F1
#
_entry.id   AF-A0A7G5GN58-F1
#
_cell.length_a   1.000
_cell.length_b   1.000
_cell.length_c   1.000
_cell.angle_alpha   90.00
_cell.angle_beta   90.00
_cell.angle_gamma   90.00
#
_symmetry.space_group_name_H-M   'P 1'
#
loop_
_entity.id
_entity.type
_entity.pdbx_description
1 polymer ?
#
loop_
_entity_poly.entity_id
_entity_poly.type
_entity_poly.pdbx_seq_one_letter_code
_entity_poly.pdbx_strand_id
1 'polypeptide(L)'
;MNVKVSRVEILDQLSQLLTLSHDAEKGYQEAAENVDDNDLKILLQTQSRQRAEFAQELDREIRALGGEPDEGTSLTADLHRAWINIKSAFSTNDDKAVVQECHRGDQEALNTYNSVLQETDLAASTRELLLQQKHSIDSANSTMARLALVV
;
A
#
# COMPACT_ATOMS: atom_id res chain seq x y z
N MET A 1 0.82 17.96 25.44
CA MET A 1 -0.19 18.81 24.79
C MET A 1 -0.83 17.92 23.72
N ASN A 2 -2.03 17.41 23.98
CA ASN A 2 -2.75 16.57 23.00
C ASN A 2 -3.36 17.53 21.98
N VAL A 3 -2.73 17.64 20.81
CA VAL A 3 -3.36 18.30 19.66
C VAL A 3 -4.44 17.33 19.19
N LYS A 4 -5.70 17.77 19.28
CA LYS A 4 -6.85 17.00 18.79
C LYS A 4 -6.76 16.97 17.27
N VAL A 5 -6.72 15.78 16.68
CA VAL A 5 -6.56 15.67 15.22
C VAL A 5 -7.88 16.05 14.58
N SER A 6 -7.81 16.98 13.64
CA SER A 6 -8.96 17.47 12.91
C SER A 6 -9.43 16.41 11.91
N ARG A 7 -10.73 16.44 11.58
CA ARG A 7 -11.29 15.57 10.53
C ARG A 7 -10.53 15.72 9.20
N VAL A 8 -10.05 16.91 8.88
CA VAL A 8 -9.27 17.18 7.67
C VAL A 8 -7.96 16.38 7.69
N GLU A 9 -7.23 16.41 8.79
CA GLU A 9 -5.99 15.64 8.94
C GLU A 9 -6.24 14.12 8.84
N ILE A 10 -7.34 13.60 9.40
CA ILE A 10 -7.73 12.19 9.23
C ILE A 10 -8.00 11.87 7.76
N LEU A 11 -8.73 12.73 7.05
CA LEU A 11 -9.03 12.53 5.63
C LEU A 11 -7.75 12.57 4.77
N ASP A 12 -6.81 13.46 5.09
CA ASP A 12 -5.52 13.54 4.40
C ASP A 12 -4.69 12.27 4.63
N GLN A 13 -4.67 11.75 5.85
CA GLN A 13 -4.00 10.49 6.18
C GLN A 13 -4.62 9.28 5.47
N LEU A 14 -5.95 9.18 5.43
CA LEU A 14 -6.62 8.11 4.70
C LEU A 14 -6.37 8.23 3.18
N SER A 15 -6.33 9.45 2.66
CA SER A 15 -5.99 9.71 1.25
C SER A 15 -4.55 9.32 0.93
N GLN A 16 -3.62 9.51 1.87
CA GLN A 16 -2.24 9.02 1.75
C GLN A 16 -2.19 7.49 1.68
N LEU A 17 -2.95 6.79 2.52
CA LEU A 17 -3.04 5.32 2.49
C LEU A 17 -3.72 4.82 1.21
N LEU A 18 -4.69 5.57 0.67
CA LEU A 18 -5.34 5.27 -0.60
C LEU A 18 -4.34 5.33 -1.77
N THR A 19 -3.55 6.40 -1.87
CA THR A 19 -2.49 6.53 -2.88
C THR A 19 -1.47 5.41 -2.76
N LEU A 20 -1.00 5.14 -1.54
CA LEU A 20 -0.07 4.05 -1.26
C LEU A 20 -0.62 2.68 -1.69
N SER A 21 -1.93 2.46 -1.52
CA SER A 21 -2.57 1.20 -1.93
C SER A 21 -2.61 1.07 -3.46
N HIS A 22 -2.90 2.14 -4.18
CA HIS A 22 -2.83 2.15 -5.64
C HIS A 22 -1.40 2.02 -6.19
N ASP A 23 -0.42 2.62 -5.51
CA ASP A 23 1.00 2.46 -5.86
C ASP A 23 1.44 1.02 -5.67
N ALA A 24 1.09 0.41 -4.52
CA ALA A 24 1.39 -0.98 -4.26
C ALA A 24 0.67 -1.92 -5.23
N GLU A 25 -0.59 -1.65 -5.59
CA GLU A 25 -1.33 -2.41 -6.61
C GLU A 25 -0.55 -2.50 -7.92
N LYS A 26 -0.10 -1.35 -8.42
CA LYS A 26 0.68 -1.25 -9.66
C LYS A 26 2.09 -1.84 -9.51
N GLY A 27 2.73 -1.60 -8.36
CA GLY A 27 4.04 -2.16 -8.05
C GLY A 27 4.05 -3.68 -8.06
N TYR A 28 3.01 -4.30 -7.50
CA TYR A 28 2.82 -5.74 -7.56
C TYR A 28 2.48 -6.26 -8.97
N GLN A 29 1.78 -5.49 -9.80
CA GLN A 29 1.55 -5.84 -11.22
C GLN A 29 2.86 -5.86 -11.99
N GLU A 30 3.65 -4.80 -11.88
CA GLU A 30 4.96 -4.69 -12.54
C GLU A 30 5.90 -5.78 -12.03
N ALA A 31 5.94 -6.03 -10.72
CA ALA A 31 6.71 -7.12 -10.14
C ALA A 31 6.33 -8.47 -10.76
N ALA A 32 5.04 -8.75 -10.93
CA ALA A 32 4.56 -10.00 -11.54
C ALA A 32 4.91 -10.13 -13.04
N GLU A 33 5.21 -9.03 -13.72
CA GLU A 33 5.67 -9.02 -15.11
C GLU A 33 7.19 -9.23 -15.24
N ASN A 34 7.94 -8.95 -14.17
CA ASN A 34 9.41 -8.99 -14.14
C ASN A 34 9.97 -10.20 -13.38
N VAL A 35 9.16 -11.23 -13.15
CA VAL A 35 9.59 -12.51 -12.56
C VAL A 35 9.41 -13.68 -13.53
N ASP A 36 10.33 -14.65 -13.46
CA ASP A 36 10.27 -15.87 -14.26
C ASP A 36 9.54 -17.02 -13.54
N ASP A 37 9.59 -17.07 -12.21
CA ASP A 37 8.89 -18.09 -11.42
C ASP A 37 7.35 -17.89 -11.45
N ASN A 38 6.64 -18.94 -11.88
CA ASN A 38 5.18 -18.89 -12.03
C ASN A 38 4.43 -18.80 -10.69
N ASP A 39 4.93 -19.43 -9.64
CA ASP A 39 4.30 -19.38 -8.32
C ASP A 39 4.46 -17.98 -7.72
N LEU A 40 5.65 -17.38 -7.91
CA LEU A 40 5.92 -15.99 -7.54
C LEU A 40 5.02 -15.02 -8.31
N LYS A 41 4.87 -15.22 -9.62
CA LYS A 41 3.95 -14.43 -10.45
C LYS A 41 2.51 -14.46 -9.93
N ILE A 42 1.99 -15.65 -9.61
CA ILE A 42 0.63 -15.81 -9.05
C ILE A 42 0.52 -15.12 -7.68
N LEU A 43 1.55 -15.25 -6.83
CA LEU A 43 1.58 -14.60 -5.53
C LEU A 43 1.54 -13.07 -5.67
N LEU A 44 2.38 -12.50 -6.53
CA LEU A 44 2.46 -11.04 -6.74
C LEU A 44 1.15 -10.50 -7.34
N GLN A 45 0.52 -11.22 -8.27
CA GLN A 45 -0.82 -10.87 -8.77
C GLN A 45 -1.89 -10.90 -7.68
N THR A 46 -1.81 -11.87 -6.76
CA THR A 46 -2.71 -11.95 -5.60
C THR A 46 -2.52 -10.75 -4.68
N GLN A 47 -1.27 -10.33 -4.44
CA GLN A 47 -0.98 -9.13 -3.65
C GLN A 47 -1.51 -7.87 -4.35
N SER A 48 -1.32 -7.74 -5.66
CA SER A 48 -1.87 -6.60 -6.42
C SER A 48 -3.39 -6.47 -6.23
N ARG A 49 -4.15 -7.57 -6.42
CA ARG A 49 -5.59 -7.56 -6.23
C ARG A 49 -6.00 -7.15 -4.81
N GLN A 50 -5.29 -7.65 -3.80
CA GLN A 50 -5.55 -7.26 -2.42
C GLN A 50 -5.31 -5.76 -2.19
N ARG A 51 -4.27 -5.16 -2.79
CA ARG A 51 -4.03 -3.72 -2.69
C ARG A 51 -5.12 -2.90 -3.38
N ALA A 52 -5.68 -3.40 -4.49
CA ALA A 52 -6.84 -2.79 -5.13
C ALA A 52 -8.10 -2.86 -4.24
N GLU A 53 -8.31 -3.97 -3.53
CA GLU A 53 -9.39 -4.10 -2.54
C GLU A 53 -9.22 -3.09 -1.40
N PHE A 54 -7.99 -2.89 -0.88
CA PHE A 54 -7.71 -1.90 0.16
C PHE A 54 -8.01 -0.47 -0.29
N ALA A 55 -7.64 -0.13 -1.53
CA ALA A 55 -7.96 1.17 -2.12
C ALA A 55 -9.48 1.41 -2.15
N GLN A 56 -10.28 0.40 -2.53
CA GLN A 56 -11.74 0.51 -2.53
C GLN A 56 -12.32 0.69 -1.13
N GLU A 57 -11.76 0.01 -0.13
CA GLU A 57 -12.20 0.14 1.27
C GLU A 57 -11.88 1.54 1.82
N LEU A 58 -10.67 2.05 1.54
CA LEU A 58 -10.24 3.39 1.94
C LEU A 58 -11.05 4.49 1.26
N ASP A 59 -11.35 4.36 -0.04
CA ASP A 59 -12.24 5.28 -0.77
C ASP A 59 -13.62 5.36 -0.11
N ARG A 60 -14.21 4.21 0.24
CA ARG A 60 -15.50 4.15 0.93
C ARG A 60 -15.43 4.80 2.31
N GLU A 61 -14.37 4.58 3.05
CA GLU A 61 -14.18 5.17 4.39
C GLU A 61 -14.02 6.70 4.32
N ILE A 62 -13.23 7.21 3.36
CA ILE A 62 -13.09 8.65 3.10
C ILE A 62 -14.46 9.28 2.80
N ARG A 63 -15.25 8.66 1.91
CA ARG A 63 -16.60 9.13 1.58
C ARG A 63 -17.53 9.07 2.81
N ALA A 64 -17.45 8.02 3.62
CA ALA A 64 -18.26 7.87 4.84
C ALA A 64 -17.96 8.94 5.89
N LEU A 65 -16.71 9.40 5.96
CA LEU A 65 -16.27 10.51 6.82
C LEU A 65 -16.59 11.89 6.24
N GLY A 66 -17.25 11.96 5.07
CA GLY A 66 -17.65 13.19 4.40
C GLY A 66 -16.51 13.88 3.64
N GLY A 67 -15.43 13.17 3.35
CA GLY A 67 -14.42 13.60 2.39
C GLY A 67 -14.82 13.24 0.96
N GLU A 68 -14.23 13.94 0.01
CA GLU A 68 -14.20 13.50 -1.38
C GLU A 68 -12.83 12.87 -1.62
N PRO A 69 -12.76 11.59 -2.03
CA PRO A 69 -11.53 11.03 -2.54
C PRO A 69 -11.05 11.96 -3.65
N ASP A 70 -9.83 12.47 -3.55
CA ASP A 70 -9.32 13.48 -4.49
C ASP A 70 -9.17 12.84 -5.88
N GLU A 71 -10.25 12.86 -6.66
CA GLU A 71 -10.34 12.35 -8.02
C GLU A 71 -9.54 13.27 -8.95
N GLY A 72 -8.22 13.17 -8.89
CA GLY A 72 -7.48 13.17 -10.15
C GLY A 72 -6.33 14.16 -10.33
N THR A 73 -6.06 15.11 -9.41
CA THR A 73 -4.98 16.09 -9.65
C THR A 73 -3.75 15.91 -8.76
N SER A 74 -3.88 15.93 -7.43
CA SER A 74 -2.72 15.76 -6.54
C SER A 74 -2.36 14.29 -6.38
N LEU A 75 -3.35 13.44 -6.05
CA LEU A 75 -3.13 11.99 -5.93
C LEU A 75 -2.63 11.38 -7.25
N THR A 76 -3.15 11.80 -8.40
CA THR A 76 -2.66 11.31 -9.71
C THR A 76 -1.23 11.73 -10.00
N ALA A 77 -0.82 12.94 -9.60
CA ALA A 77 0.55 13.40 -9.80
C ALA A 77 1.54 12.62 -8.91
N ASP A 78 1.16 12.32 -7.67
CA ASP A 78 1.95 11.49 -6.76
C ASP A 78 1.99 10.04 -7.23
N LEU A 79 0.85 9.49 -7.63
CA LEU A 79 0.72 8.16 -8.24
C LEU A 79 1.56 8.02 -9.51
N HIS A 80 1.63 9.06 -10.34
CA HIS A 80 2.45 9.05 -11.56
C HIS A 80 3.95 9.00 -11.23
N ARG A 81 4.39 9.74 -10.21
CA ARG A 81 5.79 9.72 -9.75
C ARG A 81 6.15 8.39 -9.11
N ALA A 82 5.30 7.89 -8.22
CA ALA A 82 5.51 6.60 -7.56
C ALA A 82 5.54 5.44 -8.58
N TRP A 83 4.66 5.45 -9.58
CA TRP A 83 4.69 4.49 -10.69
C TRP A 83 6.01 4.52 -11.47
N ILE A 84 6.57 5.71 -11.75
CA ILE A 84 7.87 5.83 -12.42
C ILE A 84 8.98 5.23 -11.56
N ASN A 85 8.97 5.49 -10.24
CA ASN A 85 9.98 4.94 -9.32
C ASN A 85 9.93 3.41 -9.28
N ILE A 86 8.72 2.85 -9.20
CA ILE A 86 8.47 1.41 -9.25
C ILE A 86 9.08 0.80 -10.52
N LYS A 87 8.79 1.37 -11.70
CA LYS A 87 9.37 0.89 -12.96
C LYS A 87 10.88 0.95 -12.99
N SER A 88 11.47 1.99 -12.42
CA SER A 88 12.93 2.12 -12.38
C SER A 88 13.58 1.08 -11.47
N ALA A 89 12.88 0.60 -10.44
CA ALA A 89 13.39 -0.39 -9.51
C ALA A 89 13.47 -1.79 -10.14
N PHE A 90 12.59 -2.12 -11.10
CA PHE A 90 12.52 -3.44 -11.76
C PHE A 90 13.35 -3.55 -13.06
N SER A 91 14.44 -2.79 -13.18
CA SER A 91 15.27 -2.76 -14.41
C SER A 91 16.02 -4.06 -14.75
N THR A 92 15.91 -5.10 -13.91
CA THR A 92 16.53 -6.42 -14.09
C THR A 92 15.48 -7.50 -13.85
N ASN A 93 15.33 -8.46 -14.77
CA ASN A 93 14.55 -9.70 -14.58
C ASN A 93 15.28 -10.62 -13.57
N ASP A 94 15.29 -10.22 -12.31
CA ASP A 94 15.89 -10.95 -11.20
C ASP A 94 14.83 -11.11 -10.12
N ASP A 95 14.29 -12.33 -10.01
CA ASP A 95 13.23 -12.67 -9.06
C ASP A 95 13.58 -12.26 -7.62
N LYS A 96 14.85 -12.38 -7.24
CA LYS A 96 15.31 -11.98 -5.90
C LYS A 96 15.28 -10.47 -5.73
N ALA A 97 15.75 -9.73 -6.73
CA ALA A 97 15.69 -8.27 -6.70
C ALA A 97 14.24 -7.78 -6.63
N VAL A 98 13.34 -8.43 -7.39
CA VAL A 98 11.91 -8.11 -7.39
C VAL A 98 11.30 -8.33 -6.00
N VAL A 99 11.54 -9.49 -5.40
CA VAL A 99 11.01 -9.83 -4.06
C VAL A 99 11.57 -8.89 -2.99
N GLN A 100 12.85 -8.52 -3.07
CA GLN A 100 13.46 -7.56 -2.15
C GLN A 100 12.82 -6.18 -2.25
N GLU A 101 12.47 -5.75 -3.45
CA GLU A 101 11.81 -4.46 -3.65
C GLU A 101 10.36 -4.47 -3.16
N CYS A 102 9.61 -5.56 -3.39
CA CYS A 102 8.28 -5.74 -2.80
C CYS A 102 8.35 -5.72 -1.26
N HIS A 103 9.33 -6.40 -0.67
CA HIS A 103 9.57 -6.37 0.77
C HIS A 103 9.87 -4.94 1.27
N ARG A 104 10.73 -4.20 0.59
CA ARG A 104 11.05 -2.80 0.94
C ARG A 104 9.81 -1.90 0.87
N GLY A 105 9.02 -2.00 -0.21
CA GLY A 105 7.79 -1.23 -0.38
C GLY A 105 6.75 -1.51 0.70
N ASP A 106 6.55 -2.79 1.06
CA ASP A 106 5.63 -3.16 2.14
C ASP A 106 6.13 -2.66 3.52
N GLN A 107 7.45 -2.59 3.76
CA GLN A 107 7.98 -1.98 5.00
C GLN A 107 7.65 -0.48 5.09
N GLU A 108 7.78 0.24 3.98
CA GLU A 108 7.39 1.66 3.92
C GLU A 108 5.88 1.82 4.13
N ALA A 109 5.08 0.93 3.55
CA ALA A 109 3.64 0.92 3.78
C ALA A 109 3.30 0.72 5.27
N LEU A 110 3.90 -0.30 5.91
CA LEU A 110 3.68 -0.58 7.34
C LEU A 110 4.03 0.61 8.24
N ASN A 111 5.09 1.36 7.90
CA ASN A 111 5.45 2.58 8.64
C ASN A 111 4.37 3.65 8.54
N THR A 112 3.80 3.86 7.35
CA THR A 112 2.69 4.81 7.14
C THR A 112 1.44 4.37 7.91
N TYR A 113 1.05 3.09 7.81
CA TYR A 113 -0.08 2.55 8.59
C TYR A 113 0.14 2.72 10.10
N ASN A 114 1.35 2.47 10.60
CA ASN A 114 1.69 2.68 12.00
C ASN A 114 1.55 4.13 12.43
N SER A 115 1.98 5.08 11.58
CA SER A 115 1.84 6.51 11.85
C SER A 115 0.38 6.90 11.95
N VAL A 116 -0.47 6.49 11.00
CA VAL A 116 -1.91 6.81 11.01
C VAL A 116 -2.60 6.15 12.22
N LEU A 117 -2.24 4.91 12.56
CA LEU A 117 -2.83 4.21 13.70
C LEU A 117 -2.45 4.79 15.07
N GLN A 118 -1.41 5.63 15.17
CA GLN A 118 -1.08 6.36 16.40
C GLN A 118 -2.10 7.45 16.73
N GLU A 119 -2.91 7.86 15.75
CA GLU A 119 -3.92 8.89 15.97
C GLU A 119 -5.01 8.44 16.91
N THR A 120 -5.24 9.21 17.97
CA THR A 120 -6.18 8.82 19.04
C THR A 120 -7.65 9.08 18.70
N ASP A 121 -7.92 9.98 17.73
CA ASP A 121 -9.26 10.42 17.36
C ASP A 121 -9.88 9.63 16.18
N LEU A 122 -9.25 8.54 15.72
CA LEU A 122 -9.83 7.65 14.71
C LEU A 122 -11.10 6.97 15.23
N ALA A 123 -12.15 6.96 14.40
CA ALA A 123 -13.33 6.15 14.68
C ALA A 123 -12.94 4.66 14.79
N ALA A 124 -13.64 3.92 15.66
CA ALA A 124 -13.31 2.53 15.93
C ALA A 124 -13.35 1.64 14.67
N SER A 125 -14.33 1.88 13.78
CA SER A 125 -14.45 1.18 12.49
C SER A 125 -13.26 1.47 11.57
N THR A 126 -12.84 2.74 11.46
CA THR A 126 -11.67 3.14 10.68
C THR A 126 -10.42 2.45 11.21
N ARG A 127 -10.22 2.47 12.54
CA ARG A 127 -9.09 1.83 13.18
C ARG A 127 -9.06 0.32 12.91
N GLU A 128 -10.21 -0.34 13.00
CA GLU A 128 -10.32 -1.78 12.73
C GLU A 128 -9.96 -2.11 11.28
N LEU A 129 -10.50 -1.36 10.32
CA LEU A 129 -10.15 -1.47 8.90
C LEU A 129 -8.64 -1.36 8.69
N LEU A 130 -8.02 -0.30 9.22
CA LEU A 130 -6.58 -0.06 9.06
C LEU A 130 -5.73 -1.15 9.72
N LEU A 131 -6.17 -1.71 10.85
CA LEU A 131 -5.49 -2.83 11.51
C LEU A 131 -5.56 -4.12 10.67
N GLN A 132 -6.71 -4.41 10.05
CA GLN A 132 -6.88 -5.57 9.18
C GLN A 132 -6.00 -5.48 7.93
N GLN A 133 -5.97 -4.32 7.28
CA GLN A 133 -5.11 -4.07 6.13
C GLN A 133 -3.63 -4.16 6.52
N LYS A 134 -3.21 -3.50 7.59
CA LYS A 134 -1.84 -3.58 8.12
C LYS A 134 -1.42 -5.03 8.40
N HIS A 135 -2.27 -5.83 9.03
CA HIS A 135 -1.94 -7.23 9.34
C HIS A 135 -1.72 -8.06 8.06
N SER A 136 -2.53 -7.81 7.03
CA SER A 136 -2.37 -8.45 5.73
C SER A 136 -1.07 -8.04 5.04
N ILE A 137 -0.70 -6.76 5.11
CA ILE A 137 0.59 -6.25 4.60
C ILE A 137 1.76 -6.89 5.35
N ASP A 138 1.69 -7.00 6.68
CA ASP A 138 2.73 -7.60 7.51
C ASP A 138 2.95 -9.09 7.19
N SER A 139 1.87 -9.83 6.93
CA SER A 139 1.93 -11.22 6.48
C SER A 139 2.55 -11.35 5.07
N ALA A 140 2.19 -10.45 4.15
CA ALA A 140 2.78 -10.39 2.82
C ALA A 140 4.28 -10.07 2.89
N ASN A 141 4.65 -9.06 3.68
CA ASN A 141 6.02 -8.63 3.93
C ASN A 141 6.89 -9.78 4.47
N SER A 142 6.39 -10.48 5.49
CA SER A 142 7.04 -11.65 6.07
C SER A 142 7.20 -12.81 5.06
N THR A 143 6.31 -12.89 4.07
CA THR A 143 6.42 -13.87 2.99
C THR A 143 7.50 -13.45 1.98
N MET A 144 7.53 -12.19 1.55
CA MET A 144 8.58 -11.66 0.68
C MET A 144 9.97 -11.76 1.33
N ALA A 145 10.08 -11.46 2.63
CA ALA A 145 11.33 -11.61 3.37
C ALA A 145 11.87 -13.05 3.35
N ARG A 146 10.99 -14.05 3.44
CA ARG A 146 11.37 -15.47 3.36
C ARG A 146 11.75 -15.87 1.94
N LEU A 147 10.98 -15.42 0.95
CA LEU A 147 11.26 -15.70 -0.47
C LEU A 147 12.61 -15.15 -0.90
N ALA A 148 12.99 -13.94 -0.48
CA ALA A 148 14.29 -13.33 -0.78
C ALA A 148 15.52 -14.14 -0.33
N LEU A 149 15.32 -15.13 0.55
CA LEU A 149 16.38 -16.03 1.02
C LEU A 149 16.51 -17.31 0.17
N VAL A 150 15.48 -17.67 -0.59
CA VAL A 150 15.35 -18.98 -1.26
C VAL A 150 15.15 -18.89 -2.76
N VAL A 151 14.72 -17.73 -3.27
CA VAL A 151 14.64 -17.42 -4.71
C VAL A 151 15.99 -16.98 -5.26
#